data_AF-A0A7V0I8Z8-F1
#
_entry.id   AF-A0A7V0I8Z8-F1
#
_cell.length_a   1.000
_cell.length_b   1.000
_cell.length_c   1.000
_cell.angle_alpha   90.00
_cell.angle_beta   90.00
_cell.angle_gamma   90.00
#
_symmetry.space_group_name_H-M   'P 1'
#
loop_
_entity.id
_entity.type
_entity.pdbx_description
1 polymer ?
#
loop_
_entity_poly.entity_id
_entity_poly.type
_entity_poly.pdbx_seq_one_letter_code
_entity_poly.pdbx_strand_id
1 'polypeptide(L)'
;VNLLVVEAQKRFLSALRGVTDPEEKRKIIGREFIRVFEEVAKDRGPFPYLAQGTLYPDVIESAGNPGAATIKTHHNVGGLPKTLGFKLIEPFRELFKDEVREVAKLLGLPDEIRLRHPFPGPGLAVRILGEITEERLRVLRRADAIFIRALREAGLYREVWQAFCVLIPLRTVGVVGDVRRYGYVVALRAVTSVDGMTADWARLPQEFLDQVARRITREIPEVGRVVYDVTSKPPATIEWE
;
A
#
# COMPACT_ATOMS: atom_id res chain seq x y z
N VAL A 1 12.36 13.84 -15.99
CA VAL A 1 10.96 13.40 -16.25
C VAL A 1 10.06 14.59 -16.04
N ASN A 2 9.14 14.88 -16.98
CA ASN A 2 8.10 15.89 -16.75
C ASN A 2 7.01 15.27 -15.86
N LEU A 3 6.82 15.83 -14.67
CA LEU A 3 5.93 15.28 -13.65
C LEU A 3 4.81 16.28 -13.34
N LEU A 4 3.56 15.84 -13.51
CA LEU A 4 2.38 16.56 -13.06
C LEU A 4 1.84 15.87 -11.81
N VAL A 5 1.73 16.62 -10.72
CA VAL A 5 1.12 16.16 -9.47
C VAL A 5 -0.29 16.74 -9.38
N VAL A 6 -1.27 15.89 -9.08
CA VAL A 6 -2.69 16.28 -8.97
C VAL A 6 -3.16 16.10 -7.55
N GLU A 7 -3.56 17.20 -6.90
CA GLU A 7 -4.08 17.17 -5.54
C GLU A 7 -5.55 16.73 -5.51
N ALA A 8 -5.79 15.41 -5.41
CA ALA A 8 -7.13 14.83 -5.37
C ALA A 8 -7.58 14.40 -3.96
N GLN A 9 -6.81 14.68 -2.90
CA GLN A 9 -7.08 14.16 -1.54
C GLN A 9 -8.53 14.37 -1.09
N LYS A 10 -9.08 15.58 -1.20
CA LYS A 10 -10.45 15.90 -0.78
C LYS A 10 -11.50 15.10 -1.55
N ARG A 11 -11.26 14.82 -2.84
CA ARG A 11 -12.16 14.05 -3.70
C ARG A 11 -12.22 12.59 -3.25
N PHE A 12 -11.06 11.97 -3.05
CA PHE A 12 -10.98 10.59 -2.56
C PHE A 12 -11.59 10.44 -1.16
N LEU A 13 -11.29 11.36 -0.23
CA LEU A 13 -11.86 11.33 1.12
C LEU A 13 -13.38 11.51 1.13
N SER A 14 -13.90 12.40 0.28
CA SER A 14 -15.34 12.59 0.15
C SER A 14 -16.02 11.34 -0.39
N ALA A 15 -15.42 10.69 -1.39
CA ALA A 15 -15.96 9.46 -1.99
C ALA A 15 -15.92 8.26 -1.04
N LEU A 16 -14.99 8.24 -0.08
CA LEU A 16 -14.81 7.15 0.89
C LEU A 16 -15.56 7.36 2.22
N ARG A 17 -16.27 8.47 2.38
CA ARG A 17 -16.99 8.79 3.62
C ARG A 17 -18.02 7.71 3.94
N GLY A 18 -18.00 7.18 5.17
CA GLY A 18 -18.91 6.13 5.64
C GLY A 18 -18.65 4.73 5.07
N VAL A 19 -17.67 4.56 4.17
CA VAL A 19 -17.39 3.27 3.53
C VAL A 19 -16.53 2.41 4.44
N THR A 20 -17.03 1.24 4.81
CA THR A 20 -16.35 0.30 5.70
C THR A 20 -15.92 -0.98 4.97
N ASP A 21 -16.70 -1.43 3.99
CA ASP A 21 -16.42 -2.62 3.18
C ASP A 21 -15.14 -2.45 2.33
N PRO A 22 -14.14 -3.36 2.46
CA PRO A 22 -12.86 -3.21 1.77
C PRO A 22 -12.97 -3.29 0.25
N GLU A 23 -13.84 -4.16 -0.28
CA GLU A 23 -14.06 -4.28 -1.72
C GLU A 23 -14.68 -3.01 -2.31
N GLU A 24 -15.63 -2.40 -1.62
CA GLU A 24 -16.19 -1.13 -2.03
C GLU A 24 -15.16 0.01 -1.96
N LYS A 25 -14.28 0.05 -0.94
CA LYS A 25 -13.16 1.00 -0.92
C LYS A 25 -12.27 0.86 -2.16
N ARG A 26 -11.92 -0.37 -2.55
CA ARG A 26 -11.10 -0.67 -3.73
C ARG A 26 -11.76 -0.15 -5.01
N LYS A 27 -13.04 -0.45 -5.21
CA LYS A 27 -13.81 0.01 -6.38
C LYS A 27 -13.89 1.53 -6.45
N ILE A 28 -14.19 2.19 -5.33
CA ILE A 28 -14.28 3.66 -5.26
C ILE A 28 -12.93 4.28 -5.61
N ILE A 29 -11.84 3.80 -5.02
CA ILE A 29 -10.50 4.33 -5.28
C ILE A 29 -10.09 4.12 -6.74
N GLY A 30 -10.30 2.92 -7.29
CA GLY A 30 -10.02 2.64 -8.70
C GLY A 30 -10.80 3.55 -9.64
N ARG A 31 -12.10 3.74 -9.37
CA ARG A 31 -12.97 4.63 -10.15
C ARG A 31 -12.52 6.09 -10.08
N GLU A 32 -12.25 6.62 -8.89
CA GLU A 32 -11.83 8.02 -8.75
C GLU A 32 -10.44 8.26 -9.35
N PHE A 33 -9.53 7.29 -9.28
CA PHE A 33 -8.25 7.35 -9.97
C PHE A 33 -8.42 7.47 -11.49
N ILE A 34 -9.25 6.60 -12.09
CA ILE A 34 -9.55 6.63 -13.52
C ILE A 34 -10.14 7.98 -13.93
N ARG A 35 -11.11 8.51 -13.18
CA ARG A 35 -11.74 9.81 -13.48
C ARG A 35 -10.74 10.96 -13.43
N VAL A 36 -9.92 11.03 -12.38
CA VAL A 36 -8.89 12.06 -12.25
C VAL A 36 -7.88 11.95 -13.39
N PHE A 37 -7.45 10.74 -13.73
CA PHE A 37 -6.53 10.50 -14.84
C PHE A 37 -7.12 10.95 -16.19
N GLU A 38 -8.39 10.64 -16.45
CA GLU A 38 -9.10 11.06 -17.65
C GLU A 38 -9.21 12.58 -17.80
N GLU A 39 -9.56 13.27 -16.72
CA GLU A 39 -9.65 14.73 -16.68
C GLU A 39 -8.31 15.36 -17.07
N VAL A 40 -7.22 14.86 -16.49
CA VAL A 40 -5.85 15.32 -16.78
C VAL A 40 -5.43 15.01 -18.21
N ALA A 41 -5.71 13.81 -18.70
CA ALA A 41 -5.31 13.40 -20.04
C ALA A 41 -6.06 14.18 -21.13
N LYS A 42 -7.32 14.55 -20.87
CA LYS A 42 -8.10 15.43 -21.76
C LYS A 42 -7.60 16.88 -21.72
N ASP A 43 -7.28 17.40 -20.54
CA ASP A 43 -6.78 18.77 -20.36
C ASP A 43 -5.38 18.98 -20.98
N ARG A 44 -4.50 17.98 -20.86
CA ARG A 44 -3.09 18.08 -21.29
C ARG A 44 -2.79 17.42 -22.63
N GLY A 45 -3.76 16.70 -23.19
CA GLY A 45 -3.61 15.97 -24.44
C GLY A 45 -3.56 16.86 -25.68
N PRO A 46 -3.61 16.26 -26.89
CA PRO A 46 -3.82 14.83 -27.13
C PRO A 46 -2.57 13.99 -26.84
N PHE A 47 -2.75 12.85 -26.19
CA PHE A 47 -1.71 11.83 -26.03
C PHE A 47 -2.06 10.60 -26.88
N PRO A 48 -1.23 10.19 -27.85
CA PRO A 48 -1.51 9.01 -28.65
C PRO A 48 -1.20 7.68 -27.94
N TYR A 49 -0.38 7.72 -26.88
CA TYR A 49 0.12 6.54 -26.20
C TYR A 49 -0.12 6.60 -24.70
N LEU A 50 -0.34 5.43 -24.10
CA LEU A 50 -0.34 5.23 -22.65
C LEU A 50 0.68 4.16 -22.30
N ALA A 51 1.71 4.55 -21.54
CA ALA A 51 2.72 3.62 -21.05
C ALA A 51 2.28 2.97 -19.73
N GLN A 52 2.45 1.65 -19.61
CA GLN A 52 2.18 0.89 -18.38
C GLN A 52 3.36 0.01 -18.00
N GLY A 53 3.60 -0.14 -16.69
CA GLY A 53 4.69 -0.95 -16.15
C GLY A 53 4.35 -2.43 -15.98
N THR A 54 3.46 -2.99 -16.81
CA THR A 54 3.04 -4.41 -16.77
C THR A 54 4.25 -5.34 -16.87
N LEU A 55 4.33 -6.37 -16.02
CA LEU A 55 5.43 -7.33 -15.96
C LEU A 55 5.06 -8.69 -16.56
N TYR A 56 6.06 -9.53 -16.82
CA TYR A 56 5.83 -10.86 -17.38
C TYR A 56 4.96 -11.79 -16.50
N PRO A 57 5.12 -11.82 -15.16
CA PRO A 57 4.18 -12.55 -14.28
C PRO A 57 2.73 -12.10 -14.44
N ASP A 58 2.49 -10.80 -14.67
CA ASP A 58 1.14 -10.26 -14.85
C ASP A 58 0.47 -10.82 -16.11
N VAL A 59 1.26 -10.99 -17.18
CA VAL A 59 0.82 -11.53 -18.47
C VAL A 59 0.47 -13.01 -18.34
N ILE A 60 1.32 -13.81 -17.71
CA ILE A 60 1.09 -15.27 -17.53
C ILE A 60 -0.19 -15.51 -16.74
N GLU A 61 -0.37 -14.81 -15.62
CA GLU A 61 -1.56 -14.95 -14.78
C GLU A 61 -2.86 -14.54 -15.52
N SER A 62 -2.76 -13.57 -16.44
CA SER A 62 -3.91 -13.13 -17.25
C SER A 62 -4.25 -14.09 -18.39
N ALA A 63 -3.25 -14.81 -18.93
CA ALA A 63 -3.44 -15.79 -20.00
C ALA A 63 -4.02 -17.13 -19.48
N GLY A 64 -3.77 -17.48 -18.22
CA GLY A 64 -4.13 -18.78 -17.65
C GLY A 64 -5.54 -18.91 -17.06
N ASN A 65 -6.31 -17.82 -16.93
CA ASN A 65 -7.58 -17.88 -16.18
C ASN A 65 -8.68 -16.97 -16.80
N PRO A 66 -9.73 -17.52 -17.45
CA PRO A 66 -10.82 -16.75 -18.05
C PRO A 66 -11.56 -15.83 -17.07
N GLY A 67 -11.52 -16.12 -15.76
CA GLY A 67 -12.09 -15.31 -14.69
C GLY A 67 -11.17 -14.22 -14.12
N ALA A 68 -9.90 -14.16 -14.52
CA ALA A 68 -8.94 -13.14 -14.03
C ALA A 68 -9.23 -11.74 -14.58
N ALA A 69 -10.00 -11.63 -15.67
CA ALA A 69 -10.37 -10.35 -16.28
C ALA A 69 -11.15 -9.43 -15.33
N THR A 70 -12.01 -9.98 -14.46
CA THR A 70 -12.80 -9.21 -13.48
C THR A 70 -11.97 -8.78 -12.27
N ILE A 71 -10.96 -9.56 -11.90
CA ILE A 71 -10.11 -9.34 -10.72
C ILE A 71 -9.03 -8.28 -11.03
N LYS A 72 -8.47 -8.28 -12.25
CA LYS A 72 -7.37 -7.38 -12.64
C LYS A 72 -7.78 -6.00 -13.18
N THR A 73 -9.08 -5.66 -13.24
CA THR A 73 -9.53 -4.29 -13.56
C THR A 73 -8.93 -3.21 -12.64
N HIS A 74 -8.40 -3.61 -11.47
CA HIS A 74 -7.85 -2.72 -10.45
C HIS A 74 -6.31 -2.64 -10.42
N HIS A 75 -5.58 -3.52 -11.10
CA HIS A 75 -4.11 -3.62 -11.01
C HIS A 75 -3.38 -3.04 -12.21
N ASN A 76 -3.98 -3.15 -13.39
CA ASN A 76 -3.55 -2.43 -14.59
C ASN A 76 -4.59 -1.36 -14.90
N VAL A 77 -4.18 -0.30 -15.57
CA VAL A 77 -5.04 0.81 -16.04
C VAL A 77 -6.07 0.32 -17.10
N GLY A 78 -6.28 -0.99 -17.23
CA GLY A 78 -7.26 -1.66 -18.09
C GLY A 78 -8.73 -1.35 -17.76
N GLY A 79 -9.00 -0.53 -16.75
CA GLY A 79 -10.30 0.08 -16.50
C GLY A 79 -10.54 1.41 -17.25
N LEU A 80 -9.56 1.94 -18.00
CA LEU A 80 -9.81 3.16 -18.77
C LEU A 80 -10.88 2.90 -19.84
N PRO A 81 -11.86 3.82 -19.99
CA PRO A 81 -12.82 3.75 -21.06
C PRO A 81 -12.11 3.61 -22.40
N LYS A 82 -12.55 2.64 -23.22
CA LYS A 82 -12.09 2.47 -24.61
C LYS A 82 -12.23 3.77 -25.42
N THR A 83 -13.09 4.68 -24.98
CA THR A 83 -13.34 6.00 -25.56
C THR A 83 -12.16 6.97 -25.46
N LEU A 84 -11.12 6.70 -24.66
CA LEU A 84 -9.93 7.56 -24.60
C LEU A 84 -8.95 7.36 -25.76
N GLY A 85 -9.04 6.25 -26.50
CA GLY A 85 -8.31 6.05 -27.75
C GLY A 85 -6.79 5.88 -27.63
N PHE A 86 -6.24 5.58 -26.44
CA PHE A 86 -4.80 5.37 -26.28
C PHE A 86 -4.32 4.07 -26.92
N LYS A 87 -3.12 4.11 -27.52
CA LYS A 87 -2.35 2.90 -27.84
C LYS A 87 -1.43 2.55 -26.65
N LEU A 88 -1.61 1.35 -26.08
CA LEU A 88 -0.82 0.89 -24.95
C LEU A 88 0.63 0.59 -25.34
N ILE A 89 1.56 0.97 -24.46
CA ILE A 89 2.98 0.62 -24.54
C ILE A 89 3.39 -0.01 -23.21
N GLU A 90 3.84 -1.26 -23.24
CA GLU A 90 4.20 -2.03 -22.05
C GLU A 90 5.66 -2.49 -22.15
N PRO A 91 6.65 -1.62 -21.84
CA PRO A 91 8.06 -1.90 -22.12
C PRO A 91 8.66 -3.02 -21.25
N PHE A 92 7.99 -3.39 -20.15
CA PHE A 92 8.49 -4.39 -19.19
C PHE A 92 7.73 -5.71 -19.26
N ARG A 93 6.86 -5.89 -20.27
CA ARG A 93 5.95 -7.04 -20.39
C ARG A 93 6.65 -8.40 -20.48
N GLU A 94 7.94 -8.42 -20.79
CA GLU A 94 8.79 -9.61 -20.93
C GLU A 94 9.78 -9.77 -19.77
N LEU A 95 9.70 -8.91 -18.75
CA LEU A 95 10.65 -8.89 -17.63
C LEU A 95 10.01 -9.33 -16.31
N PHE A 96 10.81 -10.00 -15.48
CA PHE A 96 10.54 -10.26 -14.07
C PHE A 96 10.92 -9.05 -13.18
N LYS A 97 10.53 -9.10 -11.90
CA LYS A 97 10.64 -7.96 -10.99
C LYS A 97 12.09 -7.60 -10.66
N ASP A 98 12.94 -8.60 -10.51
CA ASP A 98 14.38 -8.48 -10.32
C ASP A 98 15.07 -7.87 -11.54
N GLU A 99 14.70 -8.29 -12.75
CA GLU A 99 15.22 -7.71 -14.00
C GLU A 99 14.84 -6.22 -14.13
N VAL A 100 13.59 -5.86 -13.80
CA VAL A 100 13.17 -4.45 -13.79
C VAL A 100 13.94 -3.62 -12.76
N ARG A 101 14.35 -4.23 -11.63
CA ARG A 101 15.23 -3.55 -10.67
C ARG A 101 16.61 -3.29 -11.27
N GLU A 102 17.19 -4.23 -12.01
CA GLU A 102 18.48 -3.99 -12.66
C GLU A 102 18.38 -2.94 -13.78
N VAL A 103 17.29 -2.94 -14.56
CA VAL A 103 17.00 -1.86 -15.52
C VAL A 103 16.91 -0.51 -14.81
N ALA A 104 16.17 -0.42 -13.69
CA ALA A 104 16.06 0.81 -12.91
C ALA A 104 17.42 1.30 -12.40
N LYS A 105 18.31 0.39 -11.99
CA LYS A 105 19.68 0.74 -11.57
C LYS A 105 20.49 1.31 -12.73
N LEU A 106 20.43 0.71 -13.92
CA LEU A 106 21.11 1.22 -15.11
C LEU A 106 20.58 2.60 -15.54
N LEU A 107 19.30 2.86 -15.33
CA LEU A 107 18.67 4.16 -15.57
C LEU A 107 18.96 5.21 -14.48
N GLY A 108 19.75 4.87 -13.45
CA GLY A 108 20.15 5.79 -12.39
C GLY A 108 19.06 6.06 -11.34
N LEU A 109 18.06 5.18 -11.20
CA LEU A 109 17.06 5.31 -10.15
C LEU A 109 17.69 5.05 -8.77
N PRO A 110 17.46 5.90 -7.75
CA PRO A 110 18.04 5.70 -6.44
C PRO A 110 17.53 4.41 -5.79
N ASP A 111 18.44 3.75 -5.05
CA ASP A 111 18.16 2.50 -4.35
C ASP A 111 16.97 2.61 -3.39
N GLU A 112 16.73 3.78 -2.82
CA GLU A 112 15.59 4.03 -1.93
C GLU A 112 14.23 3.83 -2.61
N ILE A 113 14.14 4.12 -3.92
CA ILE A 113 12.93 3.92 -4.73
C ILE A 113 12.93 2.49 -5.28
N ARG A 114 14.06 2.05 -5.83
CA ARG A 114 14.22 0.75 -6.51
C ARG A 114 13.99 -0.45 -5.58
N LEU A 115 14.47 -0.34 -4.35
CA LEU A 115 14.41 -1.40 -3.33
C LEU A 115 13.28 -1.17 -2.32
N ARG A 116 12.37 -0.24 -2.58
CA ARG A 116 11.20 -0.04 -1.72
C ARG A 116 10.30 -1.27 -1.73
N HIS A 117 9.73 -1.60 -0.58
CA HIS A 117 8.69 -2.60 -0.47
C HIS A 117 7.49 -2.29 -1.38
N PRO A 118 6.74 -3.31 -1.82
CA PRO A 118 5.46 -3.11 -2.48
C PRO A 118 4.50 -2.27 -1.63
N PHE A 119 3.74 -1.40 -2.28
CA PHE A 119 2.69 -0.59 -1.67
C PHE A 119 1.41 -0.73 -2.50
N PRO A 120 0.26 -1.07 -1.89
CA PRO A 120 -0.96 -1.37 -2.63
C PRO A 120 -1.51 -0.11 -3.31
N GLY A 121 -2.20 -0.29 -4.46
CA GLY A 121 -2.85 0.80 -5.19
C GLY A 121 -3.83 1.63 -4.34
N PRO A 122 -4.74 0.99 -3.58
CA PRO A 122 -5.59 1.68 -2.58
C PRO A 122 -4.85 2.31 -1.39
N GLY A 123 -3.54 2.06 -1.27
CA GLY A 123 -2.67 2.61 -0.25
C GLY A 123 -3.14 2.34 1.18
N LEU A 124 -3.22 3.40 1.98
CA LEU A 124 -3.59 3.29 3.39
C LEU A 124 -5.07 2.93 3.61
N ALA A 125 -5.92 3.00 2.59
CA ALA A 125 -7.35 2.71 2.73
C ALA A 125 -7.62 1.23 3.06
N VAL A 126 -6.74 0.32 2.63
CA VAL A 126 -6.80 -1.12 2.95
C VAL A 126 -6.00 -1.47 4.22
N ARG A 127 -5.41 -0.46 4.87
CA ARG A 127 -4.66 -0.60 6.14
C ARG A 127 -5.35 0.09 7.31
N ILE A 128 -6.53 0.65 7.09
CA ILE A 128 -7.42 1.15 8.12
C ILE A 128 -8.67 0.29 8.05
N LEU A 129 -8.93 -0.49 9.10
CA LEU A 129 -10.14 -1.31 9.15
C LEU A 129 -11.35 -0.40 9.38
N GLY A 130 -12.42 -0.64 8.63
CA GLY A 130 -13.61 0.21 8.63
C GLY A 130 -13.38 1.58 7.98
N GLU A 131 -14.11 2.61 8.43
CA GLU A 131 -14.17 3.91 7.74
C GLU A 131 -12.82 4.65 7.67
N ILE A 132 -12.57 5.33 6.55
CA ILE A 132 -11.40 6.17 6.32
C ILE A 132 -11.70 7.62 6.72
N THR A 133 -10.96 8.13 7.71
CA THR A 133 -11.04 9.54 8.16
C THR A 133 -9.66 10.19 8.16
N GLU A 134 -9.61 11.53 8.07
CA GLU A 134 -8.35 12.28 8.12
C GLU A 134 -7.57 12.02 9.43
N GLU A 135 -8.29 11.89 10.56
CA GLU A 135 -7.69 11.50 11.84
C GLU A 135 -7.00 10.15 11.76
N ARG A 136 -7.72 9.12 11.28
CA ARG A 136 -7.19 7.75 11.17
C ARG A 136 -6.01 7.68 10.21
N LEU A 137 -6.08 8.40 9.08
CA LEU A 137 -4.98 8.52 8.13
C LEU A 137 -3.77 9.22 8.74
N ARG A 138 -3.96 10.28 9.54
CA ARG A 138 -2.87 10.97 10.24
C ARG A 138 -2.20 10.02 11.23
N VAL A 139 -2.98 9.32 12.05
CA VAL A 139 -2.46 8.35 13.03
C VAL A 139 -1.66 7.25 12.33
N LEU A 140 -2.24 6.64 11.30
CA LEU A 140 -1.59 5.54 10.58
C LEU A 140 -0.32 5.99 9.86
N ARG A 141 -0.33 7.13 9.15
CA ARG A 141 0.87 7.67 8.48
C ARG A 141 2.04 7.85 9.45
N ARG A 142 1.77 8.38 10.64
CA ARG A 142 2.81 8.58 11.66
C ARG A 142 3.33 7.26 12.20
N ALA A 143 2.44 6.31 12.49
CA ALA A 143 2.84 4.99 13.00
C ALA A 143 3.66 4.21 11.96
N ASP A 144 3.24 4.22 10.70
CA ASP A 144 3.94 3.58 9.58
C ASP A 144 5.32 4.22 9.37
N ALA A 145 5.40 5.55 9.38
CA ALA A 145 6.69 6.26 9.26
C ALA A 145 7.68 5.89 10.38
N ILE A 146 7.21 5.76 11.62
CA ILE A 146 8.05 5.32 12.75
C ILE A 146 8.56 3.90 12.50
N PHE A 147 7.68 2.97 12.14
CA PHE A 147 8.04 1.57 11.96
C PHE A 147 9.01 1.36 10.79
N ILE A 148 8.71 1.95 9.62
CA ILE A 148 9.57 1.85 8.43
C ILE A 148 10.93 2.49 8.68
N ARG A 149 10.98 3.64 9.35
CA ARG A 149 12.24 4.30 9.69
C ARG A 149 13.08 3.44 10.64
N ALA A 150 12.46 2.88 11.68
CA ALA A 150 13.15 1.99 12.61
C ALA A 150 13.71 0.76 11.90
N LEU A 151 12.96 0.13 11.00
CA LEU A 151 13.44 -0.99 10.19
C LEU A 151 14.67 -0.63 9.36
N ARG A 152 14.71 0.58 8.79
CA ARG A 152 15.87 1.06 8.01
C ARG A 152 17.07 1.32 8.91
N GLU A 153 16.87 1.99 10.03
CA GLU A 153 17.91 2.30 11.02
C GLU A 153 18.53 1.02 11.61
N ALA A 154 17.72 -0.04 11.78
CA ALA A 154 18.17 -1.34 12.29
C ALA A 154 18.74 -2.28 11.21
N GLY A 155 18.79 -1.88 9.93
CA GLY A 155 19.22 -2.74 8.82
C GLY A 155 18.20 -3.82 8.39
N LEU A 156 17.10 -3.98 9.12
CA LEU A 156 16.08 -5.02 8.92
C LEU A 156 15.16 -4.77 7.71
N TYR A 157 15.11 -3.55 7.17
CA TYR A 157 14.21 -3.21 6.07
C TYR A 157 14.40 -4.11 4.83
N ARG A 158 15.64 -4.52 4.54
CA ARG A 158 15.95 -5.38 3.38
C ARG A 158 15.77 -6.87 3.68
N GLU A 159 15.63 -7.26 4.94
CA GLU A 159 15.45 -8.65 5.36
C GLU A 159 13.99 -9.11 5.26
N VAL A 160 13.05 -8.15 5.20
CA VAL A 160 11.62 -8.41 5.05
C VAL A 160 11.14 -8.03 3.64
N TRP A 161 10.18 -8.80 3.13
CA TRP A 161 9.60 -8.58 1.80
C TRP A 161 8.68 -7.37 1.77
N GLN A 162 7.87 -7.22 2.83
CA GLN A 162 7.01 -6.07 3.04
C GLN A 162 6.82 -5.86 4.54
N ALA A 163 6.79 -4.59 4.94
CA ALA A 163 6.41 -4.19 6.29
C ALA A 163 5.52 -2.95 6.25
N PHE A 164 4.58 -2.86 7.20
CA PHE A 164 3.67 -1.73 7.35
C PHE A 164 2.90 -1.78 8.68
N CYS A 165 2.23 -0.68 8.98
CA CYS A 165 1.25 -0.60 10.06
C CYS A 165 -0.18 -0.79 9.54
N VAL A 166 -1.07 -1.32 10.39
CA VAL A 166 -2.52 -1.36 10.21
C VAL A 166 -3.18 -0.69 11.40
N LEU A 167 -4.16 0.17 11.17
CA LEU A 167 -4.95 0.80 12.21
C LEU A 167 -6.25 0.02 12.42
N ILE A 168 -6.42 -0.51 13.63
CA ILE A 168 -7.64 -1.19 14.04
C ILE A 168 -8.51 -0.14 14.78
N PRO A 169 -9.75 0.12 14.35
CA PRO A 169 -10.64 1.13 14.93
C PRO A 169 -11.21 0.70 16.29
N LEU A 170 -10.53 -0.21 16.99
CA LEU A 170 -10.82 -0.62 18.36
C LEU A 170 -10.13 0.35 19.32
N ARG A 171 -10.88 0.83 20.31
CA ARG A 171 -10.33 1.62 21.42
C ARG A 171 -10.01 0.68 22.57
N THR A 172 -8.78 0.75 23.09
CA THR A 172 -8.37 -0.02 24.27
C THR A 172 -7.90 0.92 25.38
N VAL A 173 -8.08 0.47 26.63
CA VAL A 173 -7.59 1.20 27.80
C VAL A 173 -6.06 1.18 27.79
N GLY A 174 -5.49 2.37 27.88
CA GLY A 174 -4.11 2.64 28.24
C GLY A 174 -4.05 3.51 29.50
N VAL A 175 -2.86 3.59 30.07
CA VAL A 175 -2.56 4.42 31.24
C VAL A 175 -1.49 5.41 30.82
N VAL A 176 -1.79 6.70 30.95
CA VAL A 176 -0.81 7.78 30.73
C VAL A 176 -0.78 8.62 32.01
N GLY A 177 0.28 8.50 32.80
CA GLY A 177 0.29 8.97 34.18
C GLY A 177 -0.71 8.18 35.03
N ASP A 178 -1.56 8.86 35.79
CA ASP A 178 -2.60 8.23 36.64
C ASP A 178 -4.01 8.23 36.01
N VAL A 179 -4.15 8.63 34.74
CA VAL A 179 -5.45 8.76 34.07
C VAL A 179 -5.64 7.68 33.00
N ARG A 180 -6.83 7.08 32.98
CA ARG A 180 -7.24 6.13 31.93
C ARG A 180 -7.48 6.88 30.62
N ARG A 181 -6.85 6.41 29.54
CA ARG A 181 -7.06 6.94 28.19
C ARG A 181 -7.44 5.81 27.24
N TYR A 182 -8.37 6.08 26.34
CA TYR A 182 -8.79 5.15 25.30
C TYR A 182 -8.10 5.49 23.97
N GLY A 183 -7.18 4.64 23.55
CA GLY A 183 -6.39 4.81 22.32
C GLY A 183 -6.70 3.72 21.29
N TYR A 184 -6.44 4.02 20.01
CA TYR A 184 -6.48 3.04 18.93
C TYR A 184 -5.45 1.93 19.14
N VAL A 185 -5.69 0.80 18.50
CA VAL A 185 -4.71 -0.28 18.36
C VAL A 185 -4.03 -0.19 17.00
N VAL A 186 -2.71 -0.22 16.98
CA VAL A 186 -1.91 -0.35 15.75
C VAL A 186 -1.31 -1.75 15.69
N ALA A 187 -1.55 -2.47 14.59
CA ALA A 187 -0.85 -3.71 14.31
C ALA A 187 0.37 -3.43 13.43
N LEU A 188 1.51 -3.97 13.83
CA LEU A 188 2.71 -4.06 13.00
C LEU A 188 2.63 -5.35 12.19
N ARG A 189 2.84 -5.25 10.88
CA ARG A 189 2.90 -6.40 9.97
C ARG A 189 4.24 -6.37 9.24
N ALA A 190 5.00 -7.45 9.34
CA ALA A 190 6.17 -7.67 8.50
C ALA A 190 6.23 -9.14 8.09
N VAL A 191 6.57 -9.38 6.83
CA VAL A 191 6.57 -10.73 6.25
C VAL A 191 7.83 -10.98 5.43
N THR A 192 8.24 -12.24 5.37
CA THR A 192 9.23 -12.76 4.41
C THR A 192 8.52 -13.59 3.35
N SER A 193 8.85 -13.34 2.09
CA SER A 193 8.23 -14.01 0.95
C SER A 193 9.15 -13.92 -0.27
N VAL A 194 8.98 -14.83 -1.22
CA VAL A 194 9.64 -14.80 -2.52
C VAL A 194 8.82 -14.00 -3.53
N ASP A 195 7.52 -14.28 -3.61
CA ASP A 195 6.61 -13.79 -4.66
C ASP A 195 5.30 -13.19 -4.14
N GLY A 196 5.06 -13.21 -2.83
CA GLY A 196 3.82 -12.77 -2.18
C GLY A 196 2.67 -13.79 -2.24
N MET A 197 2.84 -14.95 -2.90
CA MET A 197 1.83 -16.02 -2.96
C MET A 197 1.75 -16.78 -1.63
N THR A 198 2.89 -17.12 -1.04
CA THR A 198 3.02 -17.59 0.34
C THR A 198 3.95 -16.65 1.11
N ALA A 199 3.74 -16.52 2.41
CA ALA A 199 4.56 -15.65 3.23
C ALA A 199 4.59 -16.09 4.69
N ASP A 200 5.76 -16.03 5.30
CA ASP A 200 5.90 -16.18 6.75
C ASP A 200 5.93 -14.81 7.42
N TRP A 201 5.40 -14.72 8.64
CA TRP A 201 5.61 -13.53 9.45
C TRP A 201 7.09 -13.40 9.82
N ALA A 202 7.63 -12.19 9.74
CA ALA A 202 9.05 -11.96 9.99
C ALA A 202 9.36 -12.08 11.49
N ARG A 203 10.39 -12.84 11.87
CA ARG A 203 10.81 -12.98 13.27
C ARG A 203 11.70 -11.81 13.70
N LEU A 204 11.13 -10.60 13.72
CA LEU A 204 11.85 -9.40 14.13
C LEU A 204 12.33 -9.51 15.59
N PRO A 205 13.51 -8.97 15.94
CA PRO A 205 14.03 -9.02 17.31
C PRO A 205 13.03 -8.44 18.33
N GLN A 206 12.91 -9.07 19.50
CA GLN A 206 11.93 -8.64 20.52
C GLN A 206 12.24 -7.23 21.03
N GLU A 207 13.52 -6.91 21.19
CA GLU A 207 14.00 -5.59 21.60
C GLU A 207 13.64 -4.52 20.56
N PHE A 208 13.69 -4.87 19.27
CA PHE A 208 13.28 -3.98 18.19
C PHE A 208 11.77 -3.71 18.24
N LEU A 209 10.95 -4.76 18.39
CA LEU A 209 9.50 -4.63 18.50
C LEU A 209 9.09 -3.77 19.71
N ASP A 210 9.73 -3.98 20.86
CA ASP A 210 9.52 -3.19 22.07
C ASP A 210 9.88 -1.70 21.86
N GLN A 211 11.04 -1.40 21.25
CA GLN A 211 11.43 -0.02 20.95
C GLN A 211 10.42 0.69 20.03
N VAL A 212 9.98 0.01 18.96
CA VAL A 212 8.98 0.54 18.02
C VAL A 212 7.65 0.77 18.74
N ALA A 213 7.19 -0.19 19.53
CA ALA A 213 5.93 -0.09 20.27
C ALA A 213 5.93 1.10 21.24
N ARG A 214 6.99 1.26 22.05
CA ARG A 214 7.16 2.43 22.95
C ARG A 214 7.20 3.74 22.18
N ARG A 215 7.89 3.77 21.04
CA ARG A 215 8.02 4.98 20.24
C ARG A 215 6.67 5.41 19.65
N ILE A 216 5.91 4.46 19.09
CA ILE A 216 4.56 4.71 18.55
C ILE A 216 3.63 5.25 19.64
N THR A 217 3.54 4.60 20.80
CA THR A 217 2.62 5.02 21.87
C THR A 217 3.03 6.33 22.54
N ARG A 218 4.34 6.61 22.63
CA ARG A 218 4.85 7.87 23.18
C ARG A 218 4.65 9.04 22.23
N GLU A 219 4.93 8.86 20.94
CA GLU A 219 4.89 9.95 19.96
C GLU A 219 3.49 10.20 19.40
N ILE A 220 2.60 9.20 19.43
CA ILE A 220 1.24 9.27 18.86
C ILE A 220 0.20 9.08 19.98
N PRO A 221 -0.27 10.16 20.62
CA PRO A 221 -1.16 10.09 21.78
C PRO A 221 -2.49 9.37 21.51
N GLU A 222 -2.91 9.27 20.25
CA GLU A 222 -4.12 8.57 19.83
C GLU A 222 -3.96 7.04 19.87
N VAL A 223 -2.74 6.51 19.93
CA VAL A 223 -2.46 5.06 19.96
C VAL A 223 -2.24 4.62 21.40
N GLY A 224 -3.06 3.67 21.86
CA GLY A 224 -2.99 3.12 23.21
C GLY A 224 -2.30 1.77 23.30
N ARG A 225 -2.19 1.06 22.17
CA ARG A 225 -1.66 -0.30 22.13
C ARG A 225 -1.05 -0.60 20.77
N VAL A 226 0.04 -1.35 20.78
CA VAL A 226 0.68 -1.89 19.59
C VAL A 226 0.69 -3.40 19.70
N VAL A 227 0.39 -4.08 18.60
CA VAL A 227 0.44 -5.55 18.47
C VAL A 227 1.30 -5.93 17.26
N TYR A 228 1.76 -7.17 17.21
CA TYR A 228 2.51 -7.71 16.06
C TYR A 228 1.78 -8.91 15.47
N ASP A 229 1.62 -8.94 14.15
CA ASP A 229 0.97 -10.05 13.46
C ASP A 229 1.93 -11.23 13.25
N VAL A 230 1.62 -12.35 13.91
CA VAL A 230 2.38 -13.60 13.86
C VAL A 230 1.72 -14.68 13.00
N THR A 231 0.83 -14.29 12.07
CA THR A 231 0.07 -15.21 11.21
C THR A 231 0.71 -15.30 9.82
N SER A 232 1.08 -16.51 9.39
CA SER A 232 1.58 -16.75 8.03
C SER A 232 0.45 -16.73 6.99
N LYS A 233 0.83 -16.63 5.70
CA LYS A 233 -0.02 -16.84 4.53
C LYS A 233 0.36 -18.18 3.89
N PRO A 234 -0.53 -19.19 3.90
CA PRO A 234 -1.83 -19.27 4.59
C PRO A 234 -1.71 -19.44 6.12
N PRO A 235 -2.79 -19.25 6.93
CA PRO A 235 -4.19 -19.04 6.53
C PRO A 235 -4.60 -17.58 6.28
N ALA A 236 -3.78 -16.61 6.66
CA ALA A 236 -4.10 -15.19 6.50
C ALA A 236 -3.65 -14.65 5.13
N THR A 237 -4.04 -13.41 4.83
CA THR A 237 -3.42 -12.58 3.79
C THR A 237 -2.28 -11.74 4.37
N ILE A 238 -1.54 -11.04 3.50
CA ILE A 238 -0.52 -10.09 3.97
C ILE A 238 -1.17 -8.83 4.54
N GLU A 239 -2.10 -8.22 3.79
CA GLU A 239 -2.92 -7.06 4.21
C GLU A 239 -4.13 -7.52 5.07
N TRP A 240 -4.75 -6.60 5.82
CA TRP A 240 -5.71 -6.88 6.92
C TRP A 240 -7.14 -6.37 6.69
N GLU A 241 -7.40 -5.83 5.50
CA GLU A 241 -8.52 -4.96 5.08
C GLU A 241 -9.93 -5.15 5.66
#